data_AF-A0A5B9Q2S7-F1
#
_entry.id   AF-A0A5B9Q2S7-F1
#
_cell.length_a   1.000
_cell.length_b   1.000
_cell.length_c   1.000
_cell.angle_alpha   90.00
_cell.angle_beta   90.00
_cell.angle_gamma   90.00
#
_symmetry.space_group_name_H-M   'P 1'
#
loop_
_entity.id
_entity.type
_entity.pdbx_description
1 polymer ?
#
loop_
_entity_poly.entity_id
_entity_poly.type
_entity_poly.pdbx_seq_one_letter_code
_entity_poly.pdbx_strand_id
1 'polypeptide(L)'
;MSTLVRIFVALLVYCGVLLTTAFSTLEAAELFVADRVTNRVLSFDESTGDFLRVVTATGLDVPSAMAFGPGGFLYVSNFQGGFGGAASVVKVDPETGATTDFIFDVTAPGGIGYHAASDTLFVSEFIEIALVEGVPTQLPGNEVFRYDSGGTRLQTLGTDSANTGRAGIAFDAADNLYVSEFNQTGISSVLKYDAPMGSPTDDFASTGSTFASGGDVTLQIPAPAAGFNGLTFDSNGDLFVASLIGQSVIKYSVAGEIVTSGAPFGAPLPYPSGLLVGADGSLIVTNLGNDNTGDPFWGPTTFPGELTRYNGITSTPLLVGDNDRDDVVDAADLEIFQSSYANESYGDQDGDLDTDGNDFLLWQRAVGNQGIVGSFQPTAIVRYTPPASTFTVPEPTSLLLLLLGTATVGFVRQHNRKAFMIE
;
A
#
# COMPACT_ATOMS: atom_id res chain seq x y z
N MET A 1 -30.98 -23.18 51.05
CA MET A 1 -30.18 -23.09 49.81
C MET A 1 -28.90 -22.36 50.18
N SER A 2 -27.79 -23.09 50.31
CA SER A 2 -26.58 -22.62 51.00
C SER A 2 -25.86 -21.53 50.22
N THR A 3 -25.17 -20.64 50.93
CA THR A 3 -24.35 -19.54 50.40
C THR A 3 -23.36 -20.00 49.33
N LEU A 4 -22.94 -21.28 49.36
CA LEU A 4 -22.12 -21.92 48.34
C LEU A 4 -22.77 -21.96 46.94
N VAL A 5 -24.09 -22.19 46.87
CA VAL A 5 -24.83 -22.28 45.59
C VAL A 5 -24.97 -20.89 44.94
N ARG A 6 -25.07 -19.83 45.75
CA ARG A 6 -25.10 -18.44 45.23
C ARG A 6 -23.75 -17.98 44.70
N ILE A 7 -22.64 -18.42 45.31
CA ILE A 7 -21.28 -18.12 44.83
C ILE A 7 -20.98 -18.90 43.54
N PHE A 8 -21.41 -20.16 43.44
CA PHE A 8 -21.24 -20.97 42.22
C PHE A 8 -22.04 -20.44 41.03
N VAL A 9 -23.27 -19.95 41.25
CA VAL A 9 -24.10 -19.35 40.18
C VAL A 9 -23.57 -17.97 39.78
N ALA A 10 -23.01 -17.18 40.70
CA ALA A 10 -22.37 -15.90 40.36
C ALA A 10 -21.05 -16.09 39.58
N LEU A 11 -20.26 -17.14 39.89
CA LEU A 11 -19.02 -17.47 39.16
C LEU A 11 -19.29 -18.00 37.74
N LEU A 12 -20.36 -18.78 37.53
CA LEU A 12 -20.76 -19.28 36.21
C LEU A 12 -21.28 -18.16 35.29
N VAL A 13 -21.93 -17.14 35.85
CA VAL A 13 -22.34 -15.94 35.09
C VAL A 13 -21.13 -15.07 34.76
N TYR A 14 -20.14 -14.94 35.65
CA TYR A 14 -18.92 -14.18 35.35
C TYR A 14 -18.02 -14.87 34.32
N CYS A 15 -17.95 -16.21 34.35
CA CYS A 15 -17.20 -17.00 33.37
C CYS A 15 -17.91 -17.11 32.01
N GLY A 16 -19.25 -17.03 31.99
CA GLY A 16 -20.06 -17.01 30.77
C GLY A 16 -20.05 -15.66 30.05
N VAL A 17 -19.95 -14.54 30.78
CA VAL A 17 -19.83 -13.18 30.19
C VAL A 17 -18.43 -12.94 29.60
N LEU A 18 -17.40 -13.60 30.12
CA LEU A 18 -16.04 -13.59 29.54
C LEU A 18 -15.89 -14.51 28.31
N LEU A 19 -16.89 -15.35 27.99
CA LEU A 19 -16.83 -16.28 26.86
C LEU A 19 -17.66 -15.85 25.64
N THR A 20 -18.34 -14.70 25.69
CA THR A 20 -19.25 -14.25 24.60
C THR A 20 -18.80 -13.01 23.84
N THR A 21 -17.57 -12.53 24.04
CA THR A 21 -16.98 -11.49 23.18
C THR A 21 -15.49 -11.74 22.97
N ALA A 22 -15.15 -12.89 22.40
CA ALA A 22 -14.01 -12.91 21.49
C ALA A 22 -14.49 -12.27 20.18
N PHE A 23 -14.68 -10.94 20.19
CA PHE A 23 -14.50 -10.21 18.95
C PHE A 23 -13.05 -10.49 18.60
N SER A 24 -12.81 -11.28 17.56
CA SER A 24 -11.65 -11.04 16.72
C SER A 24 -11.82 -9.59 16.29
N THR A 25 -11.20 -8.65 17.00
CA THR A 25 -10.86 -7.37 16.39
C THR A 25 -10.02 -7.78 15.21
N LEU A 26 -10.62 -7.76 14.01
CA LEU A 26 -9.85 -7.70 12.80
C LEU A 26 -8.92 -6.52 13.05
N GLU A 27 -7.62 -6.76 13.22
CA GLU A 27 -6.69 -5.63 13.25
C GLU A 27 -6.95 -4.86 11.96
N ALA A 28 -7.16 -3.55 12.10
CA ALA A 28 -7.37 -2.70 10.94
C ALA A 28 -6.17 -2.89 10.01
N ALA A 29 -6.45 -3.18 8.75
CA ALA A 29 -5.39 -3.34 7.77
C ALA A 29 -4.67 -1.98 7.61
N GLU A 30 -3.34 -2.02 7.57
CA GLU A 30 -2.53 -0.83 7.32
C GLU A 30 -2.18 -0.77 5.81
N LEU A 31 -2.12 0.42 5.24
CA LEU A 31 -1.59 0.67 3.91
C LEU A 31 -0.18 1.20 4.04
N PHE A 32 0.79 0.46 3.54
CA PHE A 32 2.18 0.93 3.46
C PHE A 32 2.39 1.67 2.15
N VAL A 33 2.97 2.87 2.24
CA VAL A 33 3.17 3.77 1.12
C VAL A 33 4.61 4.23 1.05
N ALA A 34 5.24 4.07 -0.12
CA ALA A 34 6.59 4.55 -0.37
C ALA A 34 6.55 6.04 -0.75
N ASP A 35 7.31 6.87 -0.05
CA ASP A 35 7.49 8.29 -0.36
C ASP A 35 8.89 8.51 -0.93
N ARG A 36 8.97 8.82 -2.23
CA ARG A 36 10.23 8.87 -2.96
C ARG A 36 11.10 10.08 -2.64
N VAL A 37 10.51 11.18 -2.20
CA VAL A 37 11.25 12.45 -1.98
C VAL A 37 11.94 12.41 -0.63
N THR A 38 11.24 11.92 0.39
CA THR A 38 11.77 11.88 1.75
C THR A 38 12.37 10.52 2.12
N ASN A 39 12.42 9.57 1.17
CA ASN A 39 13.07 8.26 1.32
C ASN A 39 12.56 7.45 2.51
N ARG A 40 11.24 7.28 2.58
CA ARG A 40 10.58 6.59 3.70
C ARG A 40 9.43 5.71 3.22
N VAL A 41 9.03 4.80 4.10
CA VAL A 41 7.74 4.10 4.02
C VAL A 41 6.87 4.59 5.16
N LEU A 42 5.68 5.08 4.81
CA LEU A 42 4.63 5.50 5.72
C LEU A 42 3.58 4.40 5.83
N SER A 43 2.81 4.40 6.91
CA SER A 43 1.63 3.53 7.07
C SER A 43 0.40 4.36 7.38
N PHE A 44 -0.73 3.94 6.84
CA PHE A 44 -2.03 4.57 7.00
C PHE A 44 -3.08 3.53 7.38
N ASP A 45 -4.13 3.92 8.11
CA ASP A 45 -5.28 3.06 8.33
C ASP A 45 -5.98 2.87 6.98
N GLU A 46 -6.20 1.62 6.57
CA GLU A 46 -6.86 1.39 5.30
C GLU A 46 -8.28 1.94 5.32
N SER A 47 -9.04 1.84 6.40
CA SER A 47 -10.44 2.25 6.40
C SER A 47 -10.62 3.77 6.42
N THR A 48 -9.93 4.46 7.33
CA THR A 48 -10.09 5.90 7.56
C THR A 48 -9.12 6.74 6.75
N GLY A 49 -7.99 6.16 6.34
CA GLY A 49 -6.90 6.89 5.70
C GLY A 49 -6.02 7.68 6.66
N ASP A 50 -6.20 7.48 7.98
CA ASP A 50 -5.39 8.16 8.98
C ASP A 50 -3.93 7.72 8.88
N PHE A 51 -2.98 8.66 8.85
CA PHE A 51 -1.58 8.32 9.04
C PHE A 51 -1.35 7.65 10.42
N LEU A 52 -0.67 6.51 10.41
CA LEU A 52 -0.42 5.70 11.61
C LEU A 52 1.01 5.88 12.14
N ARG A 53 2.00 5.67 11.27
CA ARG A 53 3.43 5.76 11.62
C ARG A 53 4.33 5.79 10.40
N VAL A 54 5.56 6.25 10.62
CA VAL A 54 6.68 5.97 9.72
C VAL A 54 7.13 4.53 9.97
N VAL A 55 7.02 3.67 8.95
CA VAL A 55 7.48 2.27 9.00
C VAL A 55 9.00 2.26 8.99
N THR A 56 9.62 2.98 8.05
CA THR A 56 11.08 3.17 8.01
C THR A 56 11.43 4.47 7.28
N ALA A 57 12.56 5.07 7.63
CA ALA A 57 13.12 6.26 6.97
C ALA A 57 14.64 6.14 6.80
N THR A 58 15.14 4.90 6.75
CA THR A 58 16.56 4.59 6.64
C THR A 58 16.77 3.50 5.60
N GLY A 59 17.90 3.52 4.89
CA GLY A 59 18.23 2.48 3.90
C GLY A 59 17.41 2.54 2.61
N LEU A 60 16.57 3.57 2.43
CA LEU A 60 15.79 3.79 1.22
C LEU A 60 16.36 4.96 0.42
N ASP A 61 16.19 4.88 -0.89
CA ASP A 61 16.73 5.87 -1.81
C ASP A 61 15.94 5.91 -3.12
N VAL A 62 15.13 6.95 -3.26
CA VAL A 62 14.11 7.11 -4.29
C VAL A 62 13.27 5.82 -4.41
N PRO A 63 12.59 5.38 -3.33
CA PRO A 63 11.81 4.14 -3.37
C PRO A 63 10.75 4.20 -4.47
N SER A 64 10.73 3.20 -5.36
CA SER A 64 9.88 3.19 -6.56
C SER A 64 8.74 2.19 -6.51
N ALA A 65 8.93 1.05 -5.83
CA ALA A 65 7.95 -0.02 -5.74
C ALA A 65 8.11 -0.81 -4.44
N MET A 66 7.04 -1.50 -4.03
CA MET A 66 7.06 -2.36 -2.85
C MET A 66 6.20 -3.61 -3.03
N ALA A 67 6.60 -4.70 -2.38
CA ALA A 67 5.80 -5.92 -2.24
C ALA A 67 6.14 -6.66 -0.95
N PHE A 68 5.14 -7.26 -0.30
CA PHE A 68 5.40 -8.26 0.73
C PHE A 68 5.86 -9.56 0.09
N GLY A 69 6.95 -10.12 0.62
CA GLY A 69 7.64 -11.25 0.02
C GLY A 69 8.02 -12.34 1.01
N PRO A 70 9.06 -13.14 0.68
CA PRO A 70 9.50 -14.26 1.48
C PRO A 70 9.70 -13.91 2.96
N GLY A 71 9.15 -14.75 3.83
CA GLY A 71 9.22 -14.59 5.29
C GLY A 71 8.39 -13.42 5.85
N GLY A 72 7.50 -12.82 5.07
CA GLY A 72 6.61 -11.75 5.52
C GLY A 72 7.26 -10.36 5.60
N PHE A 73 8.45 -10.21 5.01
CA PHE A 73 9.12 -8.92 4.95
C PHE A 73 8.59 -8.09 3.79
N LEU A 74 8.66 -6.76 3.94
CA LEU A 74 8.41 -5.81 2.87
C LEU A 74 9.70 -5.68 2.05
N TYR A 75 9.62 -5.80 0.74
CA TYR A 75 10.74 -5.57 -0.17
C TYR A 75 10.49 -4.28 -0.95
N VAL A 76 11.47 -3.39 -0.95
CA VAL A 76 11.37 -2.03 -1.52
C VAL A 76 12.45 -1.85 -2.58
N SER A 77 12.06 -1.44 -3.78
CA SER A 77 12.99 -1.07 -4.85
C SER A 77 13.57 0.31 -4.57
N ASN A 78 14.89 0.43 -4.47
CA ASN A 78 15.63 1.69 -4.47
C ASN A 78 16.04 2.03 -5.91
N PHE A 79 15.36 3.01 -6.51
CA PHE A 79 15.56 3.36 -7.91
C PHE A 79 16.92 4.01 -8.18
N GLN A 80 17.41 4.84 -7.26
CA GLN A 80 18.68 5.54 -7.38
C GLN A 80 19.46 5.38 -6.09
N GLY A 81 20.72 4.91 -6.12
CA GLY A 81 21.55 4.74 -4.91
C GLY A 81 22.25 6.03 -4.42
N GLY A 82 21.56 7.17 -4.48
CA GLY A 82 21.95 8.50 -4.00
C GLY A 82 22.62 8.67 -2.61
N PHE A 83 22.71 7.66 -1.73
CA PHE A 83 23.56 7.68 -0.53
C PHE A 83 24.95 7.03 -0.73
N GLY A 84 25.43 6.97 -1.98
CA GLY A 84 26.69 6.31 -2.34
C GLY A 84 26.56 4.80 -2.54
N GLY A 85 25.33 4.30 -2.67
CA GLY A 85 25.00 2.90 -2.96
C GLY A 85 24.70 2.66 -4.45
N ALA A 86 24.59 1.40 -4.84
CA ALA A 86 24.04 1.01 -6.13
C ALA A 86 22.50 0.90 -6.02
N ALA A 87 21.80 1.00 -7.16
CA ALA A 87 20.40 0.62 -7.24
C ALA A 87 20.21 -0.81 -6.67
N SER A 88 19.11 -1.03 -5.94
CA SER A 88 18.97 -2.24 -5.13
C SER A 88 17.52 -2.53 -4.78
N VAL A 89 17.29 -3.75 -4.28
CA VAL A 89 16.09 -4.05 -3.48
C VAL A 89 16.53 -4.20 -2.04
N VAL A 90 15.82 -3.51 -1.15
CA VAL A 90 16.03 -3.53 0.29
C VAL A 90 14.88 -4.27 0.95
N LYS A 91 15.21 -5.14 1.89
CA LYS A 91 14.28 -5.86 2.75
C LYS A 91 14.02 -5.02 4.00
N VAL A 92 12.75 -4.85 4.36
CA VAL A 92 12.26 -4.07 5.51
C VAL A 92 11.41 -4.98 6.39
N ASP A 93 11.74 -5.02 7.67
CA ASP A 93 10.89 -5.64 8.69
C ASP A 93 9.67 -4.74 8.95
N PRO A 94 8.44 -5.21 8.69
CA PRO A 94 7.25 -4.34 8.72
C PRO A 94 6.89 -3.87 10.14
N GLU A 95 7.33 -4.59 11.17
CA GLU A 95 7.06 -4.29 12.57
C GLU A 95 8.06 -3.28 13.11
N THR A 96 9.35 -3.54 12.87
CA THR A 96 10.46 -2.80 13.48
C THR A 96 11.02 -1.70 12.59
N GLY A 97 10.74 -1.74 11.29
CA GLY A 97 11.31 -0.82 10.30
C GLY A 97 12.76 -1.11 9.93
N ALA A 98 13.35 -2.18 10.48
CA ALA A 98 14.75 -2.52 10.26
C ALA A 98 14.98 -2.89 8.79
N THR A 99 16.00 -2.29 8.17
CA THR A 99 16.33 -2.50 6.76
C THR A 99 17.56 -3.37 6.60
N THR A 100 17.60 -4.16 5.53
CA THR A 100 18.75 -4.97 5.12
C THR A 100 18.78 -5.05 3.61
N ASP A 101 19.92 -4.74 3.00
CA ASP A 101 20.06 -4.87 1.56
C ASP A 101 19.87 -6.33 1.10
N PHE A 102 19.26 -6.55 -0.06
CA PHE A 102 18.85 -7.88 -0.51
C PHE A 102 19.32 -8.22 -1.93
N ILE A 103 18.99 -7.38 -2.92
CA ILE A 103 19.38 -7.56 -4.34
C ILE A 103 20.15 -6.34 -4.81
N PHE A 104 21.21 -6.55 -5.59
CA PHE A 104 22.12 -5.49 -6.06
C PHE A 104 22.50 -5.61 -7.54
N ASP A 105 22.05 -6.66 -8.21
CA ASP A 105 22.38 -6.94 -9.62
C ASP A 105 21.32 -6.40 -10.59
N VAL A 106 20.48 -5.46 -10.13
CA VAL A 106 19.49 -4.72 -10.92
C VAL A 106 19.87 -3.25 -10.97
N THR A 107 20.03 -2.71 -12.18
CA THR A 107 20.59 -1.37 -12.40
C THR A 107 19.57 -0.24 -12.15
N ALA A 108 18.29 -0.49 -12.40
CA ALA A 108 17.20 0.46 -12.21
C ALA A 108 15.89 -0.27 -11.85
N PRO A 109 15.75 -0.75 -10.60
CA PRO A 109 14.60 -1.55 -10.20
C PRO A 109 13.33 -0.72 -10.26
N GLY A 110 12.38 -1.21 -11.06
CA GLY A 110 11.02 -0.70 -11.17
C GLY A 110 10.11 -1.36 -10.17
N GLY A 111 9.03 -1.96 -10.68
CA GLY A 111 8.08 -2.77 -9.94
C GLY A 111 8.70 -4.01 -9.30
N ILE A 112 8.08 -4.43 -8.22
CA ILE A 112 8.39 -5.66 -7.50
C ILE A 112 7.10 -6.43 -7.26
N GLY A 113 7.16 -7.75 -7.40
CA GLY A 113 6.03 -8.63 -7.16
C GLY A 113 6.47 -9.92 -6.48
N TYR A 114 5.62 -10.46 -5.61
CA TYR A 114 5.88 -11.74 -4.94
C TYR A 114 4.95 -12.82 -5.49
N HIS A 115 5.54 -13.93 -5.88
CA HIS A 115 4.81 -15.10 -6.33
C HIS A 115 4.84 -16.17 -5.23
N ALA A 116 3.77 -16.22 -4.43
CA ALA A 116 3.69 -17.04 -3.24
C ALA A 116 3.80 -18.55 -3.52
N ALA A 117 3.29 -19.01 -4.67
CA ALA A 117 3.27 -20.44 -5.01
C ALA A 117 4.68 -21.04 -5.20
N SER A 118 5.69 -20.22 -5.52
CA SER A 118 7.09 -20.66 -5.59
C SER A 118 8.06 -19.93 -4.65
N ASP A 119 7.55 -19.09 -3.76
CA ASP A 119 8.35 -18.29 -2.82
C ASP A 119 9.45 -17.47 -3.53
N THR A 120 9.12 -16.87 -4.68
CA THR A 120 10.06 -16.08 -5.48
C THR A 120 9.63 -14.63 -5.63
N LEU A 121 10.60 -13.73 -5.69
CA LEU A 121 10.40 -12.31 -6.00
C LEU A 121 10.70 -12.04 -7.46
N PHE A 122 9.91 -11.14 -8.06
CA PHE A 122 10.12 -10.62 -9.40
C PHE A 122 10.43 -9.13 -9.30
N VAL A 123 11.49 -8.69 -9.97
CA VAL A 123 11.92 -7.29 -10.00
C VAL A 123 12.07 -6.89 -11.44
N SER A 124 11.33 -5.88 -11.87
CA SER A 124 11.43 -5.35 -13.22
C SER A 124 12.56 -4.33 -13.33
N GLU A 125 13.13 -4.20 -14.52
CA GLU A 125 14.06 -3.13 -14.84
C GLU A 125 13.32 -1.99 -15.55
N PHE A 126 13.26 -0.83 -14.89
CA PHE A 126 12.50 0.31 -15.37
C PHE A 126 13.23 1.08 -16.45
N ILE A 127 14.04 2.08 -16.09
CA ILE A 127 14.74 2.91 -17.06
C ILE A 127 16.06 3.34 -16.43
N GLU A 128 17.17 3.04 -17.09
CA GLU A 128 18.46 3.64 -16.72
C GLU A 128 18.50 5.07 -17.25
N ILE A 129 18.48 6.05 -16.35
CA ILE A 129 18.80 7.43 -16.72
C ILE A 129 20.33 7.52 -16.73
N ALA A 130 20.94 7.53 -17.92
CA ALA A 130 22.35 7.84 -18.06
C ALA A 130 22.59 9.29 -17.59
N LEU A 131 23.01 9.48 -16.34
CA LEU A 131 23.36 10.78 -15.75
C LEU A 131 24.70 11.34 -16.29
N VAL A 132 25.25 10.75 -17.36
CA VAL A 132 26.51 11.18 -17.95
C VAL A 132 26.24 12.01 -19.19
N GLU A 133 26.52 13.31 -19.09
CA GLU A 133 26.45 14.25 -20.20
C GLU A 133 27.29 13.72 -21.39
N GLY A 134 26.66 13.53 -22.55
CA GLY A 134 27.32 13.07 -23.78
C GLY A 134 27.37 11.55 -24.00
N VAL A 135 26.84 10.73 -23.09
CA VAL A 135 26.56 9.31 -23.35
C VAL A 135 25.15 9.21 -23.95
N PRO A 136 24.96 8.57 -25.12
CA PRO A 136 23.61 8.32 -25.64
C PRO A 136 22.82 7.56 -24.56
N THR A 137 21.62 8.03 -24.25
CA THR A 137 20.68 7.32 -23.38
C THR A 137 20.37 5.94 -23.98
N GLN A 138 21.18 4.94 -23.65
CA GLN A 138 20.75 3.56 -23.77
C GLN A 138 19.81 3.36 -22.58
N LEU A 139 18.55 3.06 -22.87
CA LEU A 139 17.53 2.77 -21.87
C LEU A 139 17.42 1.23 -21.78
N PRO A 140 18.34 0.47 -21.16
CA PRO A 140 18.33 -0.99 -21.21
C PRO A 140 17.17 -1.63 -20.44
N GLY A 141 16.29 -0.88 -19.77
CA GLY A 141 15.18 -1.46 -19.02
C GLY A 141 14.16 -2.15 -19.92
N ASN A 142 14.24 -3.47 -20.00
CA ASN A 142 13.29 -4.32 -20.73
C ASN A 142 13.12 -5.71 -20.09
N GLU A 143 13.91 -6.00 -19.06
CA GLU A 143 13.94 -7.31 -18.42
C GLU A 143 13.13 -7.34 -17.12
N VAL A 144 12.72 -8.55 -16.75
CA VAL A 144 12.23 -8.87 -15.41
C VAL A 144 13.05 -10.02 -14.87
N PHE A 145 13.56 -9.85 -13.66
CA PHE A 145 14.40 -10.82 -12.98
C PHE A 145 13.60 -11.53 -11.90
N ARG A 146 13.71 -12.86 -11.85
CA ARG A 146 13.14 -13.70 -10.80
C ARG A 146 14.23 -14.10 -9.82
N TYR A 147 13.97 -13.98 -8.52
CA TYR A 147 14.88 -14.29 -7.44
C TYR A 147 14.28 -15.32 -6.48
N ASP A 148 15.12 -16.19 -5.92
CA ASP A 148 14.73 -17.01 -4.78
C ASP A 148 14.61 -16.18 -3.49
N SER A 149 14.14 -16.82 -2.42
CA SER A 149 13.99 -16.17 -1.11
C SER A 149 15.31 -15.78 -0.44
N GLY A 150 16.45 -16.23 -0.97
CA GLY A 150 17.79 -15.83 -0.57
C GLY A 150 18.37 -14.67 -1.38
N GLY A 151 17.68 -14.19 -2.42
CA GLY A 151 18.15 -13.10 -3.29
C GLY A 151 19.03 -13.58 -4.45
N THR A 152 19.06 -14.87 -4.75
CA THR A 152 19.77 -15.41 -5.92
C THR A 152 18.88 -15.33 -7.16
N ARG A 153 19.38 -14.74 -8.24
CA ARG A 153 18.66 -14.67 -9.51
C ARG A 153 18.51 -16.06 -10.13
N LEU A 154 17.27 -16.47 -10.37
CA LEU A 154 16.87 -17.74 -10.98
C LEU A 154 16.63 -17.61 -12.49
N GLN A 155 15.98 -16.52 -12.91
CA GLN A 155 15.51 -16.36 -14.28
C GLN A 155 15.58 -14.91 -14.72
N THR A 156 15.82 -14.70 -16.01
CA THR A 156 15.63 -13.42 -16.71
C THR A 156 14.53 -13.60 -17.76
N LEU A 157 13.53 -12.72 -17.75
CA LEU A 157 12.43 -12.68 -18.70
C LEU A 157 12.54 -11.42 -19.55
N GLY A 158 12.09 -11.48 -20.80
CA GLY A 158 12.10 -10.32 -21.70
C GLY A 158 13.45 -10.01 -22.35
N THR A 159 14.43 -10.92 -22.29
CA THR A 159 15.69 -10.77 -23.03
C THR A 159 15.42 -10.50 -24.51
N ASP A 160 16.18 -9.56 -25.09
CA ASP A 160 16.04 -9.06 -26.46
C ASP A 160 14.70 -8.36 -26.78
N SER A 161 13.86 -8.06 -25.78
CA SER A 161 12.62 -7.30 -25.99
C SER A 161 12.88 -5.80 -26.18
N ALA A 162 11.88 -5.06 -26.64
CA ALA A 162 12.02 -3.62 -26.83
C ALA A 162 12.25 -2.89 -25.49
N ASN A 163 13.11 -1.87 -25.54
CA ASN A 163 13.49 -1.00 -24.44
C ASN A 163 12.39 0.02 -24.11
N THR A 164 11.26 -0.47 -23.63
CA THR A 164 10.08 0.32 -23.27
C THR A 164 10.02 0.64 -21.78
N GLY A 165 10.92 0.08 -20.97
CA GLY A 165 10.92 0.17 -19.52
C GLY A 165 9.85 -0.70 -18.88
N ARG A 166 10.22 -1.53 -17.90
CA ARG A 166 9.30 -2.39 -17.16
C ARG A 166 9.00 -1.75 -15.80
N ALA A 167 7.73 -1.41 -15.57
CA ALA A 167 7.31 -0.70 -14.36
C ALA A 167 6.62 -1.68 -13.40
N GLY A 168 5.32 -1.53 -13.15
CA GLY A 168 4.55 -2.37 -12.24
C GLY A 168 4.49 -3.85 -12.64
N ILE A 169 4.27 -4.67 -11.62
CA ILE A 169 4.13 -6.12 -11.68
C ILE A 169 2.85 -6.53 -10.97
N ALA A 170 2.06 -7.44 -11.55
CA ALA A 170 1.01 -8.16 -10.85
C ALA A 170 0.92 -9.60 -11.34
N PHE A 171 0.19 -10.42 -10.59
CA PHE A 171 -0.15 -11.79 -10.96
C PHE A 171 -1.67 -11.95 -11.04
N ASP A 172 -2.14 -12.79 -11.96
CA ASP A 172 -3.54 -13.22 -11.94
C ASP A 172 -3.74 -14.47 -11.05
N ALA A 173 -4.98 -14.94 -10.95
CA ALA A 173 -5.32 -16.14 -10.19
C ALA A 173 -4.84 -17.46 -10.82
N ALA A 174 -4.33 -17.41 -12.06
CA ALA A 174 -3.71 -18.52 -12.77
C ALA A 174 -2.17 -18.45 -12.72
N ASP A 175 -1.62 -17.61 -11.84
CA ASP A 175 -0.19 -17.38 -11.61
C ASP A 175 0.55 -16.75 -12.81
N ASN A 176 -0.16 -16.24 -13.83
CA ASN A 176 0.49 -15.55 -14.95
C ASN A 176 1.05 -14.20 -14.48
N LEU A 177 2.22 -13.84 -14.98
CA LEU A 177 2.90 -12.59 -14.64
C LEU A 177 2.51 -11.49 -15.63
N TYR A 178 2.05 -10.35 -15.10
CA TYR A 178 1.71 -9.15 -15.85
C TYR A 178 2.66 -8.03 -15.52
N VAL A 179 3.19 -7.37 -16.55
CA VAL A 179 4.20 -6.33 -16.42
C VAL A 179 3.83 -5.14 -17.29
N SER A 180 3.72 -3.96 -16.71
CA SER A 180 3.45 -2.75 -17.47
C SER A 180 4.72 -2.23 -18.16
N GLU A 181 4.51 -1.69 -19.35
CA GLU A 181 5.54 -1.03 -20.13
C GLU A 181 5.40 0.48 -20.02
N PHE A 182 6.41 1.16 -19.49
CA PHE A 182 6.33 2.60 -19.26
C PHE A 182 6.21 3.38 -20.56
N ASN A 183 6.93 2.97 -21.60
CA ASN A 183 7.00 3.58 -22.93
C ASN A 183 6.79 5.12 -22.95
N GLN A 184 7.89 5.86 -22.84
CA GLN A 184 7.87 7.33 -22.84
C GLN A 184 7.35 7.95 -24.14
N THR A 185 7.39 7.20 -25.25
CA THR A 185 7.03 7.72 -26.57
C THR A 185 5.96 6.85 -27.22
N GLY A 186 4.71 7.33 -27.21
CA GLY A 186 3.60 6.67 -27.90
C GLY A 186 2.55 6.12 -26.94
N ILE A 187 2.09 4.89 -27.19
CA ILE A 187 1.15 4.16 -26.33
C ILE A 187 1.89 3.06 -25.57
N SER A 188 1.53 2.86 -24.31
CA SER A 188 2.05 1.79 -23.45
C SER A 188 1.26 0.49 -23.63
N SER A 189 1.79 -0.59 -23.10
CA SER A 189 1.12 -1.88 -23.03
C SER A 189 1.36 -2.57 -21.69
N VAL A 190 0.58 -3.60 -21.41
CA VAL A 190 0.84 -4.58 -20.36
C VAL A 190 1.19 -5.89 -21.04
N LEU A 191 2.36 -6.43 -20.71
CA LEU A 191 2.81 -7.74 -21.17
C LEU A 191 2.31 -8.82 -20.21
N LYS A 192 1.94 -9.98 -20.76
CA LYS A 192 1.67 -11.22 -20.04
C LYS A 192 2.77 -12.23 -20.33
N TYR A 193 3.34 -12.80 -19.29
CA TYR A 193 4.23 -13.96 -19.33
C TYR A 193 3.49 -15.13 -18.72
N ASP A 194 3.29 -16.20 -19.50
CA ASP A 194 2.54 -17.37 -19.04
C ASP A 194 3.27 -18.04 -17.87
N ALA A 195 2.48 -18.46 -16.89
CA ALA A 195 2.93 -19.28 -15.77
C ALA A 195 3.49 -20.63 -16.26
N PRO A 196 4.40 -21.26 -15.51
CA PRO A 196 4.83 -22.62 -15.81
C PRO A 196 3.64 -23.58 -15.80
N MET A 197 3.51 -24.43 -16.84
CA MET A 197 2.44 -25.46 -16.91
C MET A 197 2.61 -26.58 -15.86
N GLY A 198 3.80 -26.67 -15.24
CA GLY A 198 4.21 -27.74 -14.34
C GLY A 198 4.26 -27.31 -12.88
N SER A 199 5.44 -27.39 -12.29
CA SER A 199 5.66 -26.89 -10.92
C SER A 199 5.68 -25.36 -10.92
N PRO A 200 5.13 -24.68 -9.90
CA PRO A 200 5.28 -23.23 -9.73
C PRO A 200 6.74 -22.77 -9.68
N THR A 201 7.66 -23.68 -9.35
CA THR A 201 9.11 -23.44 -9.31
C THR A 201 9.78 -23.51 -10.68
N ASP A 202 9.11 -24.06 -11.69
CA ASP A 202 9.63 -24.11 -13.05
C ASP A 202 9.67 -22.69 -13.65
N ASP A 203 10.37 -22.55 -14.76
CA ASP A 203 10.55 -21.27 -15.44
C ASP A 203 9.25 -20.76 -16.07
N PHE A 204 8.99 -19.46 -15.90
CA PHE A 204 7.94 -18.75 -16.63
C PHE A 204 8.29 -18.66 -18.12
N ALA A 205 7.32 -18.36 -18.97
CA ALA A 205 7.60 -18.03 -20.37
C ALA A 205 8.63 -16.88 -20.44
N SER A 206 9.68 -17.03 -21.28
CA SER A 206 10.74 -16.01 -21.40
C SER A 206 10.31 -14.80 -22.22
N THR A 207 9.26 -14.94 -23.04
CA THR A 207 8.77 -13.90 -23.94
C THR A 207 7.34 -13.53 -23.55
N GLY A 208 7.10 -12.24 -23.35
CA GLY A 208 5.77 -11.72 -23.03
C GLY A 208 4.95 -11.45 -24.29
N SER A 209 3.64 -11.66 -24.20
CA SER A 209 2.67 -11.21 -25.20
C SER A 209 1.94 -9.96 -24.71
N THR A 210 1.58 -9.03 -25.61
CA THR A 210 0.74 -7.89 -25.24
C THR A 210 -0.64 -8.37 -24.81
N PHE A 211 -0.99 -8.13 -23.54
CA PHE A 211 -2.30 -8.43 -22.96
C PHE A 211 -3.26 -7.26 -23.08
N ALA A 212 -2.79 -6.06 -22.74
CA ALA A 212 -3.55 -4.81 -22.87
C ALA A 212 -2.71 -3.75 -23.56
N SER A 213 -3.34 -2.88 -24.35
CA SER A 213 -2.67 -1.76 -25.02
C SER A 213 -3.36 -0.43 -24.72
N GLY A 214 -2.57 0.64 -24.64
CA GLY A 214 -3.07 2.01 -24.65
C GLY A 214 -3.85 2.35 -25.93
N GLY A 215 -3.62 1.59 -27.01
CA GLY A 215 -4.41 1.69 -28.25
C GLY A 215 -5.84 1.16 -28.12
N ASP A 216 -6.15 0.37 -27.09
CA ASP A 216 -7.50 -0.16 -26.83
C ASP A 216 -8.35 0.81 -25.98
N VAL A 217 -7.78 1.95 -25.58
CA VAL A 217 -8.47 2.98 -24.80
C VAL A 217 -9.35 3.80 -25.74
N THR A 218 -10.66 3.64 -25.61
CA THR A 218 -11.63 4.17 -26.58
C THR A 218 -12.11 5.59 -26.28
N LEU A 219 -11.93 6.04 -25.04
CA LEU A 219 -12.32 7.39 -24.59
C LEU A 219 -11.10 8.29 -24.43
N GLN A 220 -11.30 9.59 -24.65
CA GLN A 220 -10.24 10.58 -24.56
C GLN A 220 -9.75 10.70 -23.11
N ILE A 221 -8.43 10.67 -22.95
CA ILE A 221 -7.69 11.03 -21.75
C ILE A 221 -6.75 12.22 -22.06
N PRO A 222 -6.23 12.94 -21.04
CA PRO A 222 -5.47 14.18 -21.26
C PRO A 222 -4.22 14.04 -22.15
N ALA A 223 -3.57 12.88 -22.13
CA ALA A 223 -2.43 12.57 -22.99
C ALA A 223 -2.56 11.14 -23.54
N PRO A 224 -1.72 10.70 -24.50
CA PRO A 224 -1.69 9.30 -24.92
C PRO A 224 -1.60 8.35 -23.71
N ALA A 225 -2.28 7.19 -23.81
CA ALA A 225 -2.27 6.13 -22.79
C ALA A 225 -0.86 5.51 -22.70
N ALA A 226 0.02 6.23 -22.04
CA ALA A 226 1.46 6.02 -21.95
C ALA A 226 1.90 6.12 -20.49
N GLY A 227 3.16 5.80 -20.21
CA GLY A 227 3.67 5.86 -18.85
C GLY A 227 3.02 4.83 -17.94
N PHE A 228 2.67 3.64 -18.45
CA PHE A 228 2.02 2.63 -17.60
C PHE A 228 2.95 2.27 -16.45
N ASN A 229 2.47 2.45 -15.22
CA ASN A 229 3.24 2.29 -14.00
C ASN A 229 2.66 1.15 -13.15
N GLY A 230 2.04 1.42 -12.01
CA GLY A 230 1.34 0.38 -11.24
C GLY A 230 0.25 -0.30 -12.05
N LEU A 231 -0.03 -1.55 -11.72
CA LEU A 231 -1.17 -2.30 -12.23
C LEU A 231 -1.71 -3.26 -11.17
N THR A 232 -3.02 -3.53 -11.19
CA THR A 232 -3.67 -4.50 -10.29
C THR A 232 -4.91 -5.09 -10.95
N PHE A 233 -5.27 -6.31 -10.57
CA PHE A 233 -6.56 -6.91 -10.90
C PHE A 233 -7.56 -6.70 -9.77
N ASP A 234 -8.84 -6.51 -10.10
CA ASP A 234 -9.93 -6.63 -9.13
C ASP A 234 -10.40 -8.08 -8.98
N SER A 235 -11.35 -8.30 -8.08
CA SER A 235 -11.93 -9.62 -7.84
C SER A 235 -12.74 -10.18 -9.01
N ASN A 236 -13.10 -9.35 -9.99
CA ASN A 236 -13.79 -9.78 -11.21
C ASN A 236 -12.80 -10.18 -12.31
N GLY A 237 -11.50 -9.91 -12.12
CA GLY A 237 -10.45 -10.11 -13.10
C GLY A 237 -10.25 -8.91 -14.04
N ASP A 238 -10.92 -7.78 -13.81
CA ASP A 238 -10.67 -6.56 -14.58
C ASP A 238 -9.32 -5.96 -14.18
N LEU A 239 -8.59 -5.45 -15.16
CA LEU A 239 -7.25 -4.90 -14.98
C LEU A 239 -7.32 -3.37 -14.83
N PHE A 240 -6.69 -2.85 -13.78
CA PHE A 240 -6.47 -1.43 -13.58
C PHE A 240 -5.00 -1.09 -13.80
N VAL A 241 -4.75 -0.01 -14.54
CA VAL A 241 -3.39 0.45 -14.87
C VAL A 241 -3.28 1.95 -14.65
N ALA A 242 -2.21 2.38 -14.01
CA ALA A 242 -1.89 3.78 -13.81
C ALA A 242 -1.15 4.28 -15.05
N SER A 243 -1.77 5.17 -15.81
CA SER A 243 -1.13 5.83 -16.95
C SER A 243 -0.56 7.16 -16.48
N LEU A 244 0.68 7.13 -16.01
CA LEU A 244 1.36 8.28 -15.42
C LEU A 244 1.43 9.45 -16.40
N ILE A 245 1.84 9.19 -17.65
CA ILE A 245 1.90 10.22 -18.70
C ILE A 245 0.49 10.53 -19.22
N GLY A 246 -0.38 9.53 -19.28
CA GLY A 246 -1.78 9.69 -19.71
C GLY A 246 -2.64 10.51 -18.76
N GLN A 247 -2.15 10.80 -17.54
CA GLN A 247 -2.88 11.52 -16.47
C GLN A 247 -4.22 10.85 -16.14
N SER A 248 -4.24 9.52 -16.10
CA SER A 248 -5.47 8.76 -15.87
C SER A 248 -5.18 7.36 -15.31
N VAL A 249 -6.09 6.87 -14.48
CA VAL A 249 -6.24 5.43 -14.26
C VAL A 249 -7.05 4.87 -15.41
N ILE A 250 -6.65 3.72 -15.94
CA ILE A 250 -7.36 3.02 -17.02
C ILE A 250 -7.88 1.70 -16.48
N LYS A 251 -9.17 1.43 -16.70
CA LYS A 251 -9.78 0.13 -16.47
C LYS A 251 -9.90 -0.61 -17.81
N TYR A 252 -9.33 -1.81 -17.85
CA TYR A 252 -9.53 -2.77 -18.91
C TYR A 252 -10.51 -3.84 -18.45
N SER A 253 -11.62 -4.00 -19.17
CA SER A 253 -12.54 -5.10 -18.94
C SER A 253 -11.97 -6.39 -19.51
N VAL A 254 -12.02 -7.46 -18.72
CA VAL A 254 -11.41 -8.74 -19.06
C VAL A 254 -12.45 -9.86 -19.02
N ALA A 255 -12.49 -10.67 -20.08
CA ALA A 255 -13.32 -11.88 -20.15
C ALA A 255 -12.42 -13.10 -20.34
N GLY A 256 -12.18 -13.84 -19.25
CA GLY A 256 -11.17 -14.90 -19.24
C GLY A 256 -9.76 -14.28 -19.26
N GLU A 257 -8.98 -14.55 -20.30
CA GLU A 257 -7.66 -13.92 -20.51
C GLU A 257 -7.67 -12.91 -21.67
N ILE A 258 -8.82 -12.36 -22.02
CA ILE A 258 -8.97 -11.47 -23.17
C ILE A 258 -9.48 -10.11 -22.72
N VAL A 259 -8.74 -9.06 -23.05
CA VAL A 259 -9.20 -7.67 -22.91
C VAL A 259 -10.30 -7.38 -23.93
N THR A 260 -11.46 -6.94 -23.45
CA THR A 260 -12.61 -6.63 -24.31
C THR A 260 -12.77 -5.13 -24.57
N SER A 261 -12.27 -4.28 -23.69
CA SER A 261 -12.32 -2.81 -23.82
C SER A 261 -11.40 -2.13 -22.81
N GLY A 262 -10.83 -0.98 -23.16
CA GLY A 262 -10.16 -0.06 -22.24
C GLY A 262 -10.88 1.30 -22.15
N ALA A 263 -10.99 1.83 -20.94
CA ALA A 263 -11.57 3.15 -20.68
C ALA A 263 -10.91 3.82 -19.45
N PRO A 264 -10.86 5.17 -19.38
CA PRO A 264 -10.49 5.87 -18.17
C PRO A 264 -11.42 5.48 -17.02
N PHE A 265 -10.85 5.36 -15.83
CA PHE A 265 -11.56 5.03 -14.61
C PHE A 265 -11.63 6.25 -13.69
N GLY A 266 -12.83 6.82 -13.58
CA GLY A 266 -13.04 8.09 -12.89
C GLY A 266 -12.52 9.30 -13.66
N ALA A 267 -12.36 10.42 -12.95
CA ALA A 267 -11.80 11.65 -13.51
C ALA A 267 -10.28 11.52 -13.76
N PRO A 268 -9.69 12.36 -14.63
CA PRO A 268 -8.25 12.47 -14.77
C PRO A 268 -7.56 12.66 -13.42
N LEU A 269 -6.48 11.91 -13.21
CA LEU A 269 -5.67 11.97 -12.00
C LEU A 269 -4.26 12.38 -12.42
N PRO A 270 -3.65 13.43 -11.81
CA PRO A 270 -2.27 13.78 -12.08
C PRO A 270 -1.35 12.63 -11.71
N TYR A 271 -0.39 12.26 -12.54
CA TYR A 271 0.70 11.32 -12.27
C TYR A 271 0.34 10.11 -11.40
N PRO A 272 -0.68 9.31 -11.78
CA PRO A 272 -1.00 8.09 -11.06
C PRO A 272 0.19 7.14 -11.10
N SER A 273 0.47 6.49 -9.97
CA SER A 273 1.63 5.60 -9.81
C SER A 273 1.21 4.23 -9.30
N GLY A 274 1.16 4.03 -7.98
CA GLY A 274 0.79 2.76 -7.36
C GLY A 274 -0.72 2.56 -7.33
N LEU A 275 -1.18 1.31 -7.43
CA LEU A 275 -2.58 0.94 -7.29
C LEU A 275 -2.70 -0.24 -6.33
N LEU A 276 -3.79 -0.27 -5.58
CA LEU A 276 -4.18 -1.38 -4.73
C LEU A 276 -5.70 -1.53 -4.73
N VAL A 277 -6.20 -2.76 -4.79
CA VAL A 277 -7.61 -3.02 -4.51
C VAL A 277 -7.81 -3.20 -3.00
N GLY A 278 -8.59 -2.29 -2.42
CA GLY A 278 -9.02 -2.23 -1.04
C GLY A 278 -9.74 -3.49 -0.56
N ALA A 279 -9.78 -3.71 0.77
CA ALA A 279 -10.41 -4.89 1.36
C ALA A 279 -11.93 -4.87 1.15
N ASP A 280 -12.47 -3.66 0.96
CA ASP A 280 -13.85 -3.35 0.59
C ASP A 280 -14.10 -3.40 -0.93
N GLY A 281 -13.06 -3.67 -1.74
CA GLY A 281 -13.13 -3.67 -3.20
C GLY A 281 -12.98 -2.28 -3.85
N SER A 282 -12.75 -1.22 -3.06
CA SER A 282 -12.40 0.10 -3.60
C SER A 282 -11.04 0.06 -4.29
N LEU A 283 -10.78 0.95 -5.25
CA LEU A 283 -9.45 1.10 -5.83
C LEU A 283 -8.73 2.26 -5.13
N ILE A 284 -7.57 2.02 -4.56
CA ILE A 284 -6.73 3.05 -3.94
C ILE A 284 -5.54 3.31 -4.86
N VAL A 285 -5.30 4.58 -5.16
CA VAL A 285 -4.33 5.02 -6.16
C VAL A 285 -3.42 6.06 -5.53
N THR A 286 -2.11 5.90 -5.68
CA THR A 286 -1.18 6.98 -5.35
C THR A 286 -0.97 7.87 -6.55
N ASN A 287 -0.79 9.17 -6.31
CA ASN A 287 -0.29 10.08 -7.33
C ASN A 287 0.94 10.85 -6.83
N LEU A 288 1.85 11.18 -7.75
CA LEU A 288 3.14 11.77 -7.40
C LEU A 288 3.10 13.27 -7.10
N GLY A 289 1.98 13.96 -7.35
CA GLY A 289 1.96 15.42 -7.34
C GLY A 289 2.85 16.04 -8.42
N ASN A 290 3.18 17.32 -8.27
CA ASN A 290 4.17 18.00 -9.10
C ASN A 290 5.16 18.80 -8.24
N ASP A 291 6.43 18.42 -8.27
CA ASP A 291 7.54 19.13 -7.63
C ASP A 291 8.42 19.90 -8.65
N ASN A 292 8.04 19.88 -9.93
CA ASN A 292 8.82 20.47 -11.01
C ASN A 292 8.08 21.65 -11.67
N THR A 293 8.57 22.87 -11.50
CA THR A 293 8.01 24.08 -12.14
C THR A 293 8.20 24.15 -13.66
N GLY A 294 8.99 23.24 -14.23
CA GLY A 294 9.19 23.07 -15.67
C GLY A 294 8.39 21.91 -16.27
N ASP A 295 7.43 21.36 -15.51
CA ASP A 295 6.65 20.21 -15.90
C ASP A 295 5.78 20.47 -17.16
N PRO A 296 5.75 19.54 -18.13
CA PRO A 296 5.03 19.75 -19.39
C PRO A 296 3.49 19.72 -19.26
N PHE A 297 2.94 19.17 -18.19
CA PHE A 297 1.48 19.04 -18.00
C PHE A 297 0.94 20.08 -17.00
N TRP A 298 1.69 20.35 -15.94
CA TRP A 298 1.28 21.19 -14.81
C TRP A 298 2.08 22.50 -14.69
N GLY A 299 3.05 22.72 -15.58
CA GLY A 299 3.75 24.00 -15.74
C GLY A 299 4.38 24.50 -14.43
N PRO A 300 4.21 25.78 -14.06
CA PRO A 300 4.78 26.34 -12.84
C PRO A 300 4.05 25.93 -11.55
N THR A 301 2.97 25.14 -11.65
CA THR A 301 2.13 24.81 -10.49
C THR A 301 2.69 23.58 -9.78
N THR A 302 3.17 23.75 -8.55
CA THR A 302 3.61 22.64 -7.70
C THR A 302 2.55 22.26 -6.68
N PHE A 303 2.41 20.97 -6.39
CA PHE A 303 1.48 20.41 -5.40
C PHE A 303 2.00 19.05 -4.93
N PRO A 304 1.73 18.62 -3.68
CA PRO A 304 2.16 17.30 -3.23
C PRO A 304 1.35 16.20 -3.92
N GLY A 305 1.85 14.98 -3.78
CA GLY A 305 1.10 13.80 -4.16
C GLY A 305 0.07 13.43 -3.11
N GLU A 306 -0.82 12.50 -3.46
CA GLU A 306 -1.95 12.13 -2.61
C GLU A 306 -2.26 10.63 -2.77
N LEU A 307 -2.97 10.06 -1.81
CA LEU A 307 -3.67 8.78 -1.97
C LEU A 307 -5.13 9.07 -2.27
N THR A 308 -5.65 8.51 -3.35
CA THR A 308 -7.04 8.71 -3.76
C THR A 308 -7.76 7.36 -3.76
N ARG A 309 -8.89 7.28 -3.05
CA ARG A 309 -9.78 6.11 -3.06
C ARG A 309 -10.87 6.29 -4.10
N TYR A 310 -11.19 5.23 -4.82
CA TYR A 310 -12.29 5.16 -5.78
C TYR A 310 -13.34 4.13 -5.33
N ASN A 311 -14.57 4.60 -5.13
CA ASN A 311 -15.75 3.78 -4.88
C ASN A 311 -16.59 3.73 -6.15
N GLY A 312 -16.29 2.75 -7.02
CA GLY A 312 -16.71 2.85 -8.42
C GLY A 312 -15.96 3.98 -9.11
N ILE A 313 -16.65 4.85 -9.84
CA ILE A 313 -16.00 5.95 -10.58
C ILE A 313 -15.83 7.24 -9.77
N THR A 314 -16.40 7.31 -8.56
CA THR A 314 -16.28 8.47 -7.66
C THR A 314 -15.01 8.33 -6.84
N SER A 315 -14.24 9.42 -6.74
CA SER A 315 -12.97 9.47 -6.02
C SER A 315 -13.03 10.40 -4.81
N THR A 316 -12.38 10.00 -3.72
CA THR A 316 -12.17 10.81 -2.51
C THR A 316 -10.70 10.77 -2.12
N PRO A 317 -10.11 11.87 -1.63
CA PRO A 317 -8.83 11.81 -0.95
C PRO A 317 -8.88 10.81 0.20
N LEU A 318 -7.81 10.03 0.35
CA LEU A 318 -7.66 9.10 1.45
C LEU A 318 -7.10 9.82 2.68
N LEU A 319 -6.23 10.82 2.51
CA LEU A 319 -5.86 11.70 3.61
C LEU A 319 -7.00 12.70 3.83
N VAL A 320 -8.02 12.22 4.54
CA VAL A 320 -9.18 12.99 4.93
C VAL A 320 -8.72 14.16 5.81
N GLY A 321 -9.25 15.35 5.63
CA GLY A 321 -8.93 16.52 6.44
C GLY A 321 -7.98 17.54 5.83
N ASP A 322 -7.16 17.14 4.86
CA ASP A 322 -6.13 18.00 4.26
C ASP A 322 -6.71 18.79 3.05
N ASN A 323 -7.43 19.86 3.35
CA ASN A 323 -8.09 20.70 2.36
C ASN A 323 -7.11 21.62 1.62
N ASP A 324 -6.02 22.03 2.26
CA ASP A 324 -5.00 22.88 1.63
C ASP A 324 -3.92 22.08 0.89
N ARG A 325 -3.95 20.75 1.06
CA ARG A 325 -3.07 19.77 0.42
C ARG A 325 -1.62 20.07 0.77
N ASP A 326 -1.33 20.20 2.05
CA ASP A 326 0.02 20.34 2.58
C ASP A 326 0.50 19.10 3.37
N ASP A 327 -0.30 18.03 3.31
CA ASP A 327 -0.14 16.75 3.99
C ASP A 327 -0.27 16.82 5.53
N VAL A 328 -0.78 17.93 6.06
CA VAL A 328 -0.95 18.18 7.49
C VAL A 328 -2.35 18.68 7.80
N VAL A 329 -3.17 17.82 8.44
CA VAL A 329 -4.50 18.27 8.87
C VAL A 329 -4.42 19.20 10.08
N ASP A 330 -4.58 20.49 9.85
CA ASP A 330 -4.51 21.56 10.85
C ASP A 330 -5.55 22.69 10.67
N ALA A 331 -5.26 23.86 11.23
CA ALA A 331 -6.17 25.00 11.20
C ALA A 331 -6.26 25.68 9.83
N ALA A 332 -5.26 25.52 8.97
CA ALA A 332 -5.26 26.05 7.60
C ALA A 332 -6.32 25.33 6.75
N ASP A 333 -6.46 24.01 6.90
CA ASP A 333 -7.54 23.24 6.26
C ASP A 333 -8.92 23.69 6.70
N LEU A 334 -9.07 23.98 8.00
CA LEU A 334 -10.31 24.48 8.54
C LEU A 334 -10.70 25.81 7.90
N GLU A 335 -9.73 26.69 7.66
CA GLU A 335 -9.98 27.97 7.00
C GLU A 335 -10.49 27.76 5.57
N ILE A 336 -9.95 26.78 4.84
CA ILE A 336 -10.45 26.41 3.50
C ILE A 336 -11.86 25.85 3.58
N PHE A 337 -12.11 24.86 4.44
CA PHE A 337 -13.45 24.31 4.68
C PHE A 337 -14.46 25.41 5.00
N GLN A 338 -14.14 26.32 5.92
CA GLN A 338 -15.02 27.42 6.32
C GLN A 338 -15.28 28.39 5.17
N SER A 339 -14.31 28.58 4.28
CA SER A 339 -14.44 29.44 3.10
C SER A 339 -15.28 28.81 1.99
N SER A 340 -15.33 27.48 1.91
CA SER A 340 -16.02 26.70 0.89
C SER A 340 -17.42 26.22 1.30
N TYR A 341 -17.79 26.35 2.58
CA TYR A 341 -19.06 25.89 3.13
C TYR A 341 -20.27 26.35 2.30
N ALA A 342 -21.05 25.36 1.83
CA ALA A 342 -22.23 25.53 1.01
C ALA A 342 -22.04 26.19 -0.38
N ASN A 343 -20.82 26.25 -0.94
CA ASN A 343 -20.61 26.89 -2.26
C ASN A 343 -19.54 26.31 -3.19
N GLU A 344 -18.61 25.45 -2.75
CA GLU A 344 -17.51 24.98 -3.61
C GLU A 344 -17.08 23.54 -3.27
N SER A 345 -16.38 22.84 -4.17
CA SER A 345 -15.87 21.48 -3.96
C SER A 345 -14.44 21.43 -3.39
N TYR A 346 -13.88 22.58 -2.98
CA TYR A 346 -12.55 22.63 -2.37
C TYR A 346 -12.56 22.17 -0.91
N GLY A 347 -13.73 22.24 -0.27
CA GLY A 347 -13.99 21.69 1.06
C GLY A 347 -14.54 20.25 1.06
N ASP A 348 -14.80 19.67 -0.11
CA ASP A 348 -15.45 18.38 -0.33
C ASP A 348 -14.50 17.22 -0.01
N GLN A 349 -14.71 16.58 1.13
CA GLN A 349 -13.91 15.47 1.64
C GLN A 349 -14.59 14.12 1.49
N ASP A 350 -15.93 14.07 1.39
CA ASP A 350 -16.66 12.82 1.18
C ASP A 350 -17.00 12.51 -0.30
N GLY A 351 -16.66 13.44 -1.21
CA GLY A 351 -16.68 13.29 -2.66
C GLY A 351 -18.08 13.43 -3.27
N ASP A 352 -19.00 14.10 -2.57
CA ASP A 352 -20.39 14.27 -2.99
C ASP A 352 -20.66 15.58 -3.76
N LEU A 353 -19.61 16.36 -4.00
CA LEU A 353 -19.57 17.62 -4.76
C LEU A 353 -20.17 18.82 -4.03
N ASP A 354 -20.32 18.76 -2.71
CA ASP A 354 -20.55 19.94 -1.89
C ASP A 354 -19.59 20.03 -0.68
N THR A 355 -19.73 21.10 0.12
CA THR A 355 -18.95 21.26 1.36
C THR A 355 -19.95 21.52 2.47
N ASP A 356 -20.15 20.54 3.33
CA ASP A 356 -21.19 20.54 4.34
C ASP A 356 -20.73 20.00 5.72
N GLY A 357 -21.70 19.61 6.54
CA GLY A 357 -21.40 19.09 7.88
C GLY A 357 -20.70 17.72 7.89
N ASN A 358 -20.83 16.92 6.83
CA ASN A 358 -20.16 15.64 6.70
C ASN A 358 -18.66 15.83 6.46
N ASP A 359 -18.28 16.79 5.61
CA ASP A 359 -16.86 17.14 5.39
C ASP A 359 -16.22 17.73 6.65
N PHE A 360 -16.97 18.52 7.42
CA PHE A 360 -16.48 19.02 8.71
C PHE A 360 -16.17 17.89 9.70
N LEU A 361 -17.02 16.85 9.73
CA LEU A 361 -16.83 15.70 10.60
C LEU A 361 -15.62 14.86 10.16
N LEU A 362 -15.34 14.84 8.87
CA LEU A 362 -14.17 14.22 8.28
C LEU A 362 -12.89 14.99 8.65
N TRP A 363 -12.87 16.31 8.43
CA TRP A 363 -11.79 17.18 8.90
C TRP A 363 -11.53 17.02 10.41
N GLN A 364 -12.57 17.14 11.23
CA GLN A 364 -12.45 17.07 12.69
C GLN A 364 -11.81 15.77 13.20
N ARG A 365 -12.03 14.65 12.50
CA ARG A 365 -11.44 13.35 12.87
C ARG A 365 -9.95 13.28 12.54
N ALA A 366 -9.52 14.00 11.51
CA ALA A 366 -8.16 13.96 11.02
C ALA A 366 -7.25 15.06 11.61
N VAL A 367 -7.80 16.10 12.24
CA VAL A 367 -7.02 17.17 12.90
C VAL A 367 -5.96 16.59 13.84
N GLY A 368 -4.69 16.94 13.57
CA GLY A 368 -3.54 16.46 14.34
C GLY A 368 -2.75 15.34 13.67
N ASN A 369 -3.07 14.96 12.43
CA ASN A 369 -2.31 14.00 11.61
C ASN A 369 -0.96 14.56 11.10
N GLN A 370 -0.14 15.08 12.01
CA GLN A 370 1.08 15.87 11.75
C GLN A 370 2.29 15.05 11.24
N GLY A 371 2.05 13.90 10.60
CA GLY A 371 3.07 12.88 10.35
C GLY A 371 3.81 12.98 9.01
N ILE A 372 3.17 13.58 8.02
CA ILE A 372 3.71 13.65 6.65
C ILE A 372 4.42 15.00 6.47
N VAL A 373 5.65 15.07 6.95
CA VAL A 373 6.47 16.28 6.79
C VAL A 373 7.22 16.23 5.45
N GLY A 374 7.19 17.31 4.66
CA GLY A 374 7.92 17.46 3.39
C GLY A 374 7.07 17.17 2.14
N SER A 375 7.62 17.39 0.94
CA SER A 375 6.91 17.17 -0.33
C SER A 375 6.60 15.67 -0.53
N PHE A 376 5.42 15.21 -0.13
CA PHE A 376 5.00 13.83 -0.27
C PHE A 376 4.88 13.44 -1.74
N GLN A 377 5.54 12.36 -2.15
CA GLN A 377 5.39 11.82 -3.52
C GLN A 377 5.26 10.30 -3.48
N PRO A 378 4.03 9.78 -3.27
CA PRO A 378 3.78 8.37 -3.08
C PRO A 378 3.90 7.57 -4.38
N THR A 379 4.92 6.70 -4.48
CA THR A 379 5.21 5.90 -5.68
C THR A 379 4.51 4.56 -5.69
N ALA A 380 4.34 3.94 -4.52
CA ALA A 380 3.82 2.60 -4.38
C ALA A 380 3.00 2.43 -3.11
N ILE A 381 2.06 1.49 -3.15
CA ILE A 381 1.16 1.17 -2.05
C ILE A 381 0.95 -0.34 -1.94
N VAL A 382 0.96 -0.88 -0.73
CA VAL A 382 0.63 -2.29 -0.45
C VAL A 382 -0.18 -2.42 0.85
N ARG A 383 -1.06 -3.42 0.92
CA ARG A 383 -1.74 -3.76 2.17
C ARG A 383 -0.83 -4.57 3.09
N TYR A 384 -0.76 -4.17 4.34
CA TYR A 384 -0.20 -4.93 5.44
C TYR A 384 -1.33 -5.36 6.39
N THR A 385 -1.35 -6.65 6.72
CA THR A 385 -2.25 -7.17 7.76
C THR A 385 -1.38 -7.72 8.88
N PRO A 386 -1.31 -7.03 10.02
CA PRO A 386 -0.46 -7.47 11.11
C PRO A 386 -0.87 -8.85 11.62
N PRO A 387 0.08 -9.67 12.10
CA PRO A 387 -0.24 -10.95 12.70
C PRO A 387 -1.09 -10.72 13.95
N ALA A 388 -2.23 -11.40 14.06
CA ALA A 388 -3.16 -11.23 15.18
C ALA A 388 -2.40 -11.21 16.52
N SER A 389 -2.48 -10.08 17.22
CA SER A 389 -1.86 -9.88 18.51
C SER A 389 -2.36 -10.95 19.49
N THR A 390 -1.51 -11.94 19.79
CA THR A 390 -1.82 -13.00 20.75
C THR A 390 -1.81 -12.40 22.15
N PHE A 391 -2.94 -11.82 22.58
CA PHE A 391 -3.14 -11.58 24.00
C PHE A 391 -3.09 -12.94 24.70
N THR A 392 -2.01 -13.17 25.44
CA THR A 392 -1.91 -14.31 26.35
C THR A 392 -2.96 -14.11 27.43
N VAL A 393 -4.16 -14.66 27.21
CA VAL A 393 -5.17 -14.78 28.26
C VAL A 393 -4.51 -15.61 29.37
N PRO A 394 -4.34 -15.08 30.59
CA PRO A 394 -3.76 -15.86 31.67
C PRO A 394 -4.57 -17.13 31.85
N GLU A 395 -3.91 -18.28 31.84
CA GLU A 395 -4.61 -19.57 32.00
C GLU A 395 -5.54 -19.52 33.22
N PRO A 396 -6.71 -20.20 33.21
CA PRO A 396 -7.68 -20.15 34.30
C PRO A 396 -7.09 -20.39 35.69
N THR A 397 -6.03 -21.21 35.74
CA THR A 397 -5.23 -21.53 36.92
C THR A 397 -4.51 -20.33 37.54
N SER A 398 -4.01 -19.40 36.73
CA SER A 398 -3.34 -18.18 37.18
C SER A 398 -4.30 -17.21 37.87
N LEU A 399 -5.51 -17.06 37.32
CA LEU A 399 -6.59 -16.28 37.94
C LEU A 399 -7.10 -16.94 39.23
N LEU A 400 -7.21 -18.27 39.24
CA LEU A 400 -7.60 -19.02 40.43
C LEU A 400 -6.58 -18.86 41.57
N LEU A 401 -5.28 -18.91 41.25
CA LEU A 401 -4.19 -18.69 42.21
C LEU A 401 -4.18 -17.26 42.75
N LEU A 402 -4.46 -16.27 41.91
CA LEU A 402 -4.56 -14.87 42.34
C LEU A 402 -5.76 -14.65 43.29
N LEU A 403 -6.90 -15.28 42.99
CA LEU A 403 -8.10 -15.24 43.84
C LEU A 403 -7.89 -15.99 45.17
N LEU A 404 -7.21 -17.13 45.16
CA LEU A 404 -6.84 -17.87 46.38
C LEU A 404 -5.81 -17.10 47.22
N GLY A 405 -4.86 -16.43 46.57
CA GLY A 405 -3.87 -15.58 47.24
C GLY A 405 -4.52 -14.37 47.92
N THR A 406 -5.47 -13.70 47.25
CA THR A 406 -6.17 -12.55 47.84
C THR A 406 -7.13 -12.96 48.96
N ALA A 407 -7.81 -14.11 48.83
CA ALA A 407 -8.65 -14.66 49.89
C ALA A 407 -7.83 -15.02 51.14
N THR A 408 -6.67 -15.66 50.98
CA THR A 408 -5.80 -16.04 52.13
C THR A 408 -5.24 -14.81 52.85
N VAL A 409 -4.85 -13.75 52.13
CA VAL A 409 -4.44 -12.47 52.74
C VAL A 409 -5.59 -11.80 53.51
N GLY A 410 -6.83 -11.90 53.00
CA GLY A 410 -8.03 -11.40 53.68
C GLY A 410 -8.30 -12.13 55.02
N PHE A 411 -8.20 -13.46 55.03
CA PHE A 411 -8.43 -14.27 56.23
C PHE A 411 -7.35 -14.06 57.31
N VAL A 412 -6.08 -13.92 56.93
CA VAL A 412 -4.98 -13.63 57.87
C VAL A 412 -5.16 -12.26 58.54
N ARG A 413 -5.61 -11.23 57.81
CA ARG A 413 -5.94 -9.92 58.39
C ARG A 413 -7.12 -9.96 59.36
N GLN A 414 -8.11 -10.80 59.09
CA GLN A 414 -9.30 -10.90 59.94
C GLN A 414 -9.03 -11.68 61.24
N HIS A 415 -8.14 -12.67 61.21
CA HIS A 415 -7.73 -13.42 62.39
C HIS A 415 -6.87 -12.56 63.35
N ASN A 416 -5.98 -11.72 62.82
CA ASN A 416 -5.14 -10.83 63.63
C ASN A 416 -5.92 -9.68 64.29
N ARG A 417 -7.06 -9.26 63.72
CA ARG A 417 -7.95 -8.26 64.36
C ARG A 417 -8.73 -8.80 65.55
N LYS A 418 -8.97 -10.11 65.64
CA LYS A 418 -9.67 -10.71 66.80
C LYS A 418 -8.74 -11.01 67.98
N ALA A 419 -7.44 -11.13 67.74
CA ALA A 419 -6.45 -11.35 68.79
C ALA A 419 -6.13 -10.08 69.62
N PHE A 420 -6.53 -8.89 69.16
CA PHE A 420 -6.22 -7.60 69.81
C PHE A 420 -7.38 -7.03 70.67
N MET A 421 -8.41 -7.83 70.96
CA MET A 421 -9.62 -7.40 71.71
C MET A 421 -9.83 -8.17 73.03
N ILE A 422 -8.76 -8.72 73.61
CA ILE A 422 -8.76 -9.27 74.97
C ILE A 422 -7.53 -8.75 75.70
N GLU A 423 -7.66 -7.56 76.30
CA GLU A 423 -7.10 -7.16 77.60
C GLU A 423 -7.84 -5.93 78.12
#